data_AF-F3QKJ0-F1
#
_entry.id   AF-F3QKJ0-F1
#
_cell.length_a   1.000
_cell.length_b   1.000
_cell.length_c   1.000
_cell.angle_alpha   90.00
_cell.angle_beta   90.00
_cell.angle_gamma   90.00
#
_symmetry.space_group_name_H-M   'P 1'
#
loop_
_entity.id
_entity.type
_entity.pdbx_description
1 polymer ?
#
loop_
_entity_poly.entity_id
_entity_poly.type
_entity_poly.pdbx_seq_one_letter_code
_entity_poly.pdbx_strand_id
1 'polypeptide(L)'
;MRSELSPFSIDRKIINTLLQLMKERDYLESVLANGLSSMNSREIPFYIDEELSVTGKEIWLIVSRTHLTKEGVPNIEGWNQYPFVLPWENRASPDKKLWLVKLKDGRFITAEYNGGWHRWPDEKIAFFRDPSEAPTNLCRNLSDTEKSNLWLPYPEHVPVTGKTYEVFISTGEVRTATWRGEDWSYFNAKVKAFKEIEEPSLI
;
A
#
# COMPACT_ATOMS: atom_id res chain seq x y z
N MET A 1 -2.36 23.57 19.02
CA MET A 1 -2.16 22.62 17.91
C MET A 1 -3.52 22.06 17.56
N ARG A 2 -4.06 22.39 16.37
CA ARG A 2 -5.24 21.69 15.86
C ARG A 2 -4.76 20.28 15.55
N SER A 3 -5.39 19.26 16.11
CA SER A 3 -5.20 17.90 15.63
C SER A 3 -5.50 17.95 14.14
N GLU A 4 -4.55 17.49 13.34
CA GLU A 4 -4.81 17.10 11.97
C GLU A 4 -5.85 16.00 12.06
N LEU A 5 -7.12 16.40 12.06
CA LEU A 5 -8.24 15.51 11.85
C LEU A 5 -7.90 14.82 10.54
N SER A 6 -7.44 13.59 10.70
CA SER A 6 -7.35 12.54 9.72
C SER A 6 -8.25 12.86 8.50
N PRO A 7 -7.77 12.78 7.26
CA PRO A 7 -8.56 13.15 6.08
C PRO A 7 -9.83 12.28 5.90
N PHE A 8 -10.03 11.29 6.77
CA PHE A 8 -11.19 10.41 6.87
C PHE A 8 -12.24 10.97 7.81
N SER A 9 -13.48 11.01 7.32
CA SER A 9 -14.66 11.32 8.13
C SER A 9 -15.51 10.06 8.28
N ILE A 10 -16.08 9.84 9.46
CA ILE A 10 -16.92 8.67 9.78
C ILE A 10 -18.39 9.10 9.82
N ASP A 11 -19.28 8.21 9.39
CA ASP A 11 -20.73 8.42 9.48
C ASP A 11 -21.14 8.82 10.91
N ARG A 12 -21.92 9.89 11.01
CA ARG A 12 -22.43 10.43 12.28
C ARG A 12 -23.18 9.39 13.10
N LYS A 13 -23.77 8.37 12.46
CA LYS A 13 -24.39 7.25 13.18
C LYS A 13 -23.38 6.51 14.06
N ILE A 14 -22.19 6.22 13.53
CA ILE A 14 -21.14 5.53 14.28
C ILE A 14 -20.61 6.41 15.41
N ILE A 15 -20.43 7.72 15.14
CA ILE A 15 -20.03 8.68 16.17
C ILE A 15 -21.04 8.70 17.32
N ASN A 16 -22.34 8.74 17.01
CA ASN A 16 -23.40 8.71 18.01
C ASN A 16 -23.41 7.38 18.80
N THR A 17 -23.17 6.25 18.14
CA THR A 17 -23.05 4.94 18.80
C THR A 17 -21.86 4.92 19.76
N LEU A 18 -20.67 5.39 19.34
CA LEU A 18 -19.50 5.48 20.22
C LEU A 18 -19.78 6.35 21.45
N LEU A 19 -20.40 7.51 21.28
CA LEU A 19 -20.78 8.39 22.39
C LEU A 19 -21.79 7.76 23.37
N GLN A 20 -22.59 6.79 22.95
CA GLN A 20 -23.50 6.05 23.84
C GLN A 20 -22.78 4.94 24.61
N LEU A 21 -21.64 4.47 24.10
CA LEU A 21 -20.84 3.40 24.70
C LEU A 21 -19.76 3.94 25.66
N MET A 22 -19.52 5.26 25.66
CA MET A 22 -18.47 5.92 26.46
C MET A 22 -19.05 6.75 27.62
N LYS A 23 -18.39 6.68 28.79
CA LYS A 23 -18.68 7.53 29.96
C LYS A 23 -18.23 8.98 29.72
N GLU A 24 -17.04 9.14 29.15
CA GLU A 24 -16.35 10.43 28.99
C GLU A 24 -16.18 10.79 27.52
N ARG A 25 -16.78 11.91 27.12
CA ARG A 25 -16.83 12.33 25.71
C ARG A 25 -15.52 12.91 25.19
N ASP A 26 -14.67 13.39 26.08
CA ASP A 26 -13.40 14.05 25.73
C ASP A 26 -12.41 13.07 25.07
N TYR A 27 -12.60 11.76 25.27
CA TYR A 27 -11.78 10.72 24.65
C TYR A 27 -12.24 10.30 23.25
N LEU A 28 -13.37 10.83 22.73
CA LEU A 28 -13.91 10.42 21.44
C LEU A 28 -12.88 10.56 20.30
N GLU A 29 -12.15 11.67 20.27
CA GLU A 29 -11.12 11.91 19.24
C GLU A 29 -10.02 10.85 19.27
N SER A 30 -9.58 10.41 20.46
CA SER A 30 -8.58 9.36 20.59
C SER A 30 -9.11 8.00 20.13
N VAL A 31 -10.36 7.66 20.49
CA VAL A 31 -11.02 6.43 20.03
C VAL A 31 -11.15 6.41 18.51
N LEU A 32 -11.56 7.54 17.91
CA LEU A 32 -11.68 7.68 16.46
C LEU A 32 -10.31 7.54 15.77
N ALA A 33 -9.29 8.21 16.28
CA ALA A 33 -7.93 8.14 15.73
C ALA A 33 -7.36 6.72 15.80
N ASN A 34 -7.54 6.02 16.92
CA ASN A 34 -7.10 4.63 17.08
C ASN A 34 -7.83 3.67 16.15
N GLY A 35 -9.14 3.86 15.96
CA GLY A 35 -9.91 3.03 15.04
C GLY A 35 -9.49 3.23 13.59
N LEU A 36 -9.29 4.48 13.17
CA LEU A 36 -8.85 4.81 11.81
C LEU A 36 -7.42 4.34 11.53
N SER A 37 -6.51 4.38 12.52
CA SER A 37 -5.15 3.87 12.38
C SER A 37 -5.09 2.34 12.32
N SER A 38 -6.10 1.67 12.87
CA SER A 38 -6.20 0.20 12.96
C SER A 38 -7.12 -0.41 11.90
N MET A 39 -7.69 0.40 11.00
CA MET A 39 -8.61 -0.08 9.98
C MET A 39 -7.91 -1.00 8.96
N ASN A 40 -8.68 -1.82 8.26
CA ASN A 40 -8.24 -2.62 7.13
C ASN A 40 -9.08 -2.31 5.87
N SER A 41 -9.01 -3.16 4.83
CA SER A 41 -9.79 -2.91 3.61
C SER A 41 -11.30 -3.05 3.78
N ARG A 42 -11.78 -3.65 4.87
CA ARG A 42 -13.18 -4.04 5.08
C ARG A 42 -13.80 -3.41 6.31
N GLU A 43 -13.02 -3.23 7.36
CA GLU A 43 -13.53 -2.92 8.70
C GLU A 43 -12.70 -1.85 9.39
N ILE A 44 -13.36 -1.12 10.30
CA ILE A 44 -12.77 -0.14 11.20
C ILE A 44 -13.07 -0.60 12.63
N PRO A 45 -12.06 -1.11 13.37
CA PRO A 45 -12.25 -1.54 14.75
C PRO A 45 -12.09 -0.37 15.72
N PHE A 46 -13.13 0.00 16.44
CA PHE A 46 -13.03 0.94 17.56
C PHE A 46 -12.93 0.18 18.88
N TYR A 47 -11.88 0.46 19.64
CA TYR A 47 -11.67 -0.07 20.98
C TYR A 47 -12.01 0.99 22.02
N ILE A 48 -12.84 0.60 23.00
CA ILE A 48 -13.17 1.40 24.18
C ILE A 48 -12.75 0.58 25.40
N ASP A 49 -11.82 1.13 26.16
CA ASP A 49 -11.30 0.54 27.40
C ASP A 49 -12.39 0.42 28.49
N GLU A 50 -12.23 -0.50 29.42
CA GLU A 50 -13.11 -0.72 30.56
C GLU A 50 -13.39 0.57 31.37
N GLU A 51 -12.35 1.38 31.61
CA GLU A 51 -12.45 2.62 32.37
C GLU A 51 -13.37 3.63 31.68
N LEU A 52 -13.25 3.73 30.35
CA LEU A 52 -14.01 4.65 29.51
C LEU A 52 -15.40 4.13 29.13
N SER A 53 -15.64 2.82 29.24
CA SER A 53 -16.88 2.17 28.81
C SER A 53 -18.04 2.34 29.80
N VAL A 54 -19.25 2.61 29.30
CA VAL A 54 -20.48 2.71 30.13
C VAL A 54 -20.84 1.41 30.84
N THR A 55 -20.37 0.27 30.34
CA THR A 55 -20.67 -1.04 30.92
C THR A 55 -19.70 -1.45 32.02
N GLY A 56 -18.59 -0.71 32.20
CA GLY A 56 -17.47 -1.13 33.04
C GLY A 56 -16.82 -2.41 32.52
N LYS A 57 -16.80 -2.60 31.19
CA LYS A 57 -16.09 -3.68 30.49
C LYS A 57 -15.53 -3.15 29.18
N GLU A 58 -14.47 -3.75 28.68
CA GLU A 58 -13.94 -3.47 27.34
C GLU A 58 -15.01 -3.67 26.26
N ILE A 59 -15.06 -2.77 25.28
CA ILE A 59 -15.97 -2.85 24.14
C ILE A 59 -15.18 -2.74 22.83
N TRP A 60 -15.43 -3.69 21.94
CA TRP A 60 -15.00 -3.63 20.54
C TRP A 60 -16.20 -3.35 19.64
N LEU A 61 -16.19 -2.20 18.98
CA LEU A 61 -17.16 -1.86 17.95
C LEU A 61 -16.50 -2.02 16.58
N ILE A 62 -16.84 -3.09 15.87
CA ILE A 62 -16.37 -3.34 14.51
C ILE A 62 -17.40 -2.80 13.53
N VAL A 63 -17.02 -1.83 12.71
CA VAL A 63 -17.91 -1.26 11.68
C VAL A 63 -17.37 -1.54 10.29
N SER A 64 -18.27 -1.68 9.33
CA SER A 64 -17.89 -1.76 7.92
C SER A 64 -17.21 -0.46 7.47
N ARG A 65 -16.16 -0.59 6.66
CA ARG A 65 -15.47 0.53 6.00
C ARG A 65 -16.42 1.40 5.18
N THR A 66 -17.55 0.87 4.72
CA THR A 66 -18.60 1.64 4.02
C THR A 66 -19.16 2.81 4.84
N HIS A 67 -18.88 2.88 6.14
CA HIS A 67 -19.21 4.03 7.00
C HIS A 67 -18.15 5.15 6.97
N LEU A 68 -17.07 5.02 6.19
CA LEU A 68 -16.24 6.17 5.82
C LEU A 68 -17.03 7.07 4.87
N THR A 69 -17.18 8.33 5.25
CA THR A 69 -17.80 9.37 4.43
C THR A 69 -16.80 10.11 3.55
N LYS A 70 -15.49 9.91 3.82
CA LYS A 70 -14.40 10.40 2.98
C LYS A 70 -13.27 9.37 2.98
N GLU A 71 -12.81 9.00 1.78
CA GLU A 71 -11.65 8.14 1.56
C GLU A 71 -10.45 8.96 1.08
N GLY A 72 -9.27 8.33 1.07
CA GLY A 72 -8.07 8.92 0.51
C GLY A 72 -8.23 9.06 -1.01
N VAL A 73 -7.73 10.15 -1.56
CA VAL A 73 -7.73 10.37 -3.01
C VAL A 73 -6.60 9.55 -3.62
N PRO A 74 -6.87 8.68 -4.62
CA PRO A 74 -5.81 7.92 -5.26
C PRO A 74 -4.78 8.82 -5.96
N ASN A 75 -3.50 8.56 -5.72
CA ASN A 75 -2.39 9.06 -6.51
C ASN A 75 -2.12 8.09 -7.66
N ILE A 76 -2.52 8.46 -8.89
CA ILE A 76 -2.41 7.57 -10.05
C ILE A 76 -0.96 7.39 -10.50
N GLU A 77 -0.12 8.41 -10.33
CA GLU A 77 1.27 8.42 -10.81
C GLU A 77 2.28 7.98 -9.73
N GLY A 78 1.81 7.70 -8.52
CA GLY A 78 2.69 7.47 -7.39
C GLY A 78 2.14 6.48 -6.37
N TRP A 79 2.78 6.48 -5.21
CA TRP A 79 2.43 5.59 -4.11
C TRP A 79 1.15 6.00 -3.40
N ASN A 80 0.33 5.00 -3.08
CA ASN A 80 -0.89 5.11 -2.32
C ASN A 80 -0.71 4.39 -0.98
N GLN A 81 -1.11 5.05 0.11
CA GLN A 81 -1.01 4.46 1.44
C GLN A 81 -2.18 3.51 1.69
N TYR A 82 -1.86 2.26 2.00
CA TYR A 82 -2.85 1.26 2.35
C TYR A 82 -3.07 1.24 3.88
N PRO A 83 -4.29 1.03 4.39
CA PRO A 83 -5.56 0.83 3.69
C PRO A 83 -6.34 2.14 3.47
N PHE A 84 -5.69 3.29 3.58
CA PHE A 84 -6.34 4.59 3.44
C PHE A 84 -6.91 4.83 2.04
N VAL A 85 -6.18 4.40 1.02
CA VAL A 85 -6.65 4.25 -0.35
C VAL A 85 -6.74 2.75 -0.65
N LEU A 86 -7.80 2.33 -1.33
CA LEU A 86 -7.90 0.97 -1.84
C LEU A 86 -7.44 0.92 -3.30
N PRO A 87 -6.76 -0.16 -3.72
CA PRO A 87 -6.51 -0.38 -5.14
C PRO A 87 -7.85 -0.39 -5.88
N TRP A 88 -7.96 0.45 -6.91
CA TRP A 88 -9.20 0.53 -7.68
C TRP A 88 -9.42 -0.78 -8.45
N GLU A 89 -10.64 -1.30 -8.41
CA GLU A 89 -11.02 -2.41 -9.29
C GLU A 89 -10.91 -1.90 -10.74
N ASN A 90 -9.95 -2.50 -11.46
CA ASN A 90 -9.44 -1.98 -12.71
C ASN A 90 -10.55 -2.01 -13.78
N ARG A 91 -11.20 -0.87 -14.03
CA ARG A 91 -12.31 -0.72 -15.00
C ARG A 91 -11.91 -0.97 -16.48
N ALA A 92 -10.63 -1.22 -16.76
CA ALA A 92 -10.11 -1.32 -18.13
C ALA A 92 -9.62 -2.72 -18.55
N SER A 93 -9.45 -3.68 -17.64
CA SER A 93 -9.15 -5.08 -18.03
C SER A 93 -9.46 -6.07 -16.89
N PRO A 94 -10.30 -7.10 -17.13
CA PRO A 94 -10.63 -8.15 -16.15
C PRO A 94 -9.49 -9.14 -15.90
N ASP A 95 -8.44 -9.15 -16.73
CA ASP A 95 -7.27 -10.02 -16.59
C ASP A 95 -6.25 -9.36 -15.65
N LYS A 96 -6.58 -9.36 -14.34
CA LYS A 96 -5.70 -9.13 -13.19
C LYS A 96 -4.50 -8.18 -13.41
N LYS A 97 -4.69 -6.89 -13.08
CA LYS A 97 -3.55 -5.95 -12.98
C LYS A 97 -2.79 -6.22 -11.68
N LEU A 98 -1.48 -6.41 -11.84
CA LEU A 98 -0.54 -6.57 -10.74
C LEU A 98 -0.10 -5.21 -10.23
N TRP A 99 0.08 -5.12 -8.91
CA TRP A 99 0.51 -3.92 -8.23
C TRP A 99 1.95 -4.07 -7.76
N LEU A 100 2.70 -2.97 -7.78
CA LEU A 100 3.90 -2.86 -6.99
C LEU A 100 3.51 -2.51 -5.56
N VAL A 101 4.02 -3.27 -4.60
CA VAL A 101 3.61 -3.15 -3.19
C VAL A 101 4.83 -3.05 -2.29
N LYS A 102 4.80 -2.09 -1.36
CA LYS A 102 5.73 -1.97 -0.25
C LYS A 102 5.10 -2.55 1.00
N LEU A 103 5.78 -3.51 1.61
CA LEU A 103 5.41 -4.09 2.89
C LEU A 103 5.90 -3.20 4.05
N LYS A 104 5.24 -3.31 5.20
CA LYS A 104 5.63 -2.57 6.43
C LYS A 104 7.03 -2.94 6.92
N ASP A 105 7.54 -4.11 6.57
CA ASP A 105 8.92 -4.54 6.87
C ASP A 105 9.96 -4.01 5.86
N GLY A 106 9.55 -3.15 4.93
CA GLY A 106 10.41 -2.49 3.95
C GLY A 106 10.62 -3.27 2.66
N ARG A 107 10.13 -4.51 2.55
CA ARG A 107 10.28 -5.29 1.31
C ARG A 107 9.35 -4.79 0.21
N PHE A 108 9.81 -4.91 -1.03
CA PHE A 108 8.99 -4.71 -2.22
C PHE A 108 8.60 -6.04 -2.84
N ILE A 109 7.32 -6.14 -3.22
CA ILE A 109 6.74 -7.30 -3.87
C ILE A 109 5.85 -6.87 -5.04
N THR A 110 5.46 -7.84 -5.86
CA THR A 110 4.34 -7.70 -6.79
C THR A 110 3.18 -8.54 -6.28
N ALA A 111 1.98 -7.97 -6.24
CA ALA A 111 0.80 -8.66 -5.73
C ALA A 111 -0.46 -8.34 -6.56
N GLU A 112 -1.41 -9.28 -6.57
CA GLU A 112 -2.74 -9.08 -7.15
C GLU A 112 -3.70 -8.58 -6.07
N TYR A 113 -4.66 -7.75 -6.47
CA TYR A 113 -5.74 -7.29 -5.61
C TYR A 113 -7.10 -7.62 -6.22
N ASN A 114 -7.96 -8.29 -5.44
CA ASN A 114 -9.34 -8.63 -5.83
C ASN A 114 -10.25 -8.58 -4.59
N GLY A 115 -10.56 -7.37 -4.11
CA GLY A 115 -11.23 -7.17 -2.82
C GLY A 115 -10.38 -7.60 -1.60
N GLY A 116 -9.07 -7.71 -1.81
CA GLY A 116 -8.07 -8.17 -0.85
C GLY A 116 -6.78 -8.56 -1.57
N TRP A 117 -5.65 -8.50 -0.86
CA TRP A 117 -4.35 -8.83 -1.40
C TRP A 117 -4.13 -10.35 -1.49
N HIS A 118 -3.82 -10.86 -2.68
CA HIS A 118 -3.64 -12.29 -2.85
C HIS A 118 -2.38 -12.78 -2.14
N ARG A 119 -2.51 -13.76 -1.23
CA ARG A 119 -1.42 -14.36 -0.41
C ARG A 119 -0.71 -13.41 0.54
N TRP A 120 -1.21 -12.19 0.73
CA TRP A 120 -0.64 -11.21 1.65
C TRP A 120 -1.71 -10.69 2.60
N PRO A 121 -1.51 -10.81 3.92
CA PRO A 121 -2.40 -10.21 4.89
C PRO A 121 -2.38 -8.67 4.82
N ASP A 122 -3.55 -8.05 4.97
CA ASP A 122 -3.74 -6.59 4.92
C ASP A 122 -2.81 -5.85 5.88
N GLU A 123 -2.58 -6.40 7.08
CA GLU A 123 -1.76 -5.77 8.10
C GLU A 123 -0.28 -5.65 7.73
N LYS A 124 0.18 -6.38 6.70
CA LYS A 124 1.57 -6.32 6.20
C LYS A 124 1.76 -5.27 5.13
N ILE A 125 0.69 -4.79 4.50
CA ILE A 125 0.76 -3.86 3.37
C ILE A 125 0.91 -2.43 3.90
N ALA A 126 1.88 -1.69 3.37
CA ALA A 126 2.10 -0.29 3.70
C ALA A 126 1.66 0.62 2.55
N PHE A 127 2.16 0.36 1.34
CA PHE A 127 1.88 1.18 0.16
C PHE A 127 1.73 0.33 -1.09
N PHE A 128 1.05 0.88 -2.09
CA PHE A 128 0.95 0.29 -3.42
C PHE A 128 0.96 1.35 -4.51
N ARG A 129 1.38 0.96 -5.73
CA ARG A 129 1.22 1.74 -6.94
C ARG A 129 1.19 0.84 -8.18
N ASP A 130 0.82 1.42 -9.31
CA ASP A 130 0.99 0.76 -10.58
C ASP A 130 2.49 0.46 -10.83
N PRO A 131 2.84 -0.70 -11.39
CA PRO A 131 4.18 -0.94 -11.91
C PRO A 131 4.54 0.12 -12.96
N SER A 132 5.83 0.44 -13.06
CA SER A 132 6.32 1.32 -14.12
C SER A 132 5.92 0.77 -15.48
N GLU A 133 5.61 1.65 -16.44
CA GLU A 133 5.36 1.23 -17.82
C GLU A 133 6.55 0.43 -18.36
N ALA A 134 6.25 -0.64 -19.08
CA ALA A 134 7.26 -1.46 -19.71
C ALA A 134 8.08 -0.60 -20.70
N PRO A 135 9.41 -0.79 -20.76
CA PRO A 135 10.23 0.00 -21.67
C PRO A 135 9.86 -0.33 -23.11
N THR A 136 9.48 0.69 -23.88
CA THR A 136 9.22 0.56 -25.33
C THR A 136 10.51 0.41 -26.12
N ASN A 137 11.60 1.01 -25.63
CA ASN A 137 12.95 0.86 -26.15
C ASN A 137 13.93 0.69 -24.98
N LEU A 138 14.93 -0.18 -25.12
CA LEU A 138 16.01 -0.33 -24.16
C LEU A 138 17.19 0.56 -24.60
N CYS A 139 17.45 1.64 -23.86
CA CYS A 139 18.56 2.54 -24.13
C CYS A 139 19.88 1.89 -23.67
N ARG A 140 20.78 1.57 -24.61
CA ARG A 140 22.06 0.89 -24.35
C ARG A 140 23.24 1.84 -24.05
N ASN A 141 23.09 3.13 -24.38
CA ASN A 141 24.14 4.14 -24.24
C ASN A 141 23.68 5.27 -23.30
N LEU A 142 23.71 5.05 -21.99
CA LEU A 142 23.36 6.05 -20.98
C LEU A 142 24.59 6.41 -20.12
N SER A 143 24.77 7.69 -19.82
CA SER A 143 25.77 8.14 -18.83
C SER A 143 25.36 7.76 -17.41
N ASP A 144 26.31 7.62 -16.48
CA ASP A 144 26.03 7.17 -15.10
C ASP A 144 24.99 8.02 -14.36
N THR A 145 24.94 9.32 -14.65
CA THR A 145 24.00 10.30 -14.08
C THR A 145 22.57 10.20 -14.61
N GLU A 146 22.33 9.53 -15.75
CA GLU A 146 21.00 9.35 -16.33
C GLU A 146 20.31 8.06 -15.85
N LYS A 147 20.99 7.22 -15.05
CA LYS A 147 20.54 5.86 -14.72
C LYS A 147 19.45 5.77 -13.65
N SER A 148 19.36 6.75 -12.73
CA SER A 148 18.29 6.77 -11.74
C SER A 148 16.97 7.14 -12.43
N ASN A 149 15.99 6.24 -12.36
CA ASN A 149 14.63 6.33 -12.96
C ASN A 149 14.48 5.82 -14.40
N LEU A 150 15.55 5.34 -15.04
CA LEU A 150 15.48 4.69 -16.35
C LEU A 150 15.52 3.17 -16.24
N TRP A 151 14.94 2.50 -17.24
CA TRP A 151 15.08 1.07 -17.44
C TRP A 151 16.47 0.74 -17.98
N LEU A 152 17.24 -0.07 -17.26
CA LEU A 152 18.58 -0.51 -17.63
C LEU A 152 18.52 -1.91 -18.23
N PRO A 153 19.10 -2.14 -19.43
CA PRO A 153 19.17 -3.47 -20.02
C PRO A 153 20.01 -4.44 -19.17
N TYR A 154 19.51 -5.66 -19.00
CA TYR A 154 20.24 -6.79 -18.41
C TYR A 154 20.63 -7.79 -19.52
N PRO A 155 21.87 -8.32 -19.54
CA PRO A 155 22.91 -8.20 -18.52
C PRO A 155 23.92 -7.06 -18.73
N GLU A 156 23.67 -6.12 -19.66
CA GLU A 156 24.59 -5.02 -20.00
C GLU A 156 24.92 -4.15 -18.78
N HIS A 157 23.95 -3.94 -17.89
CA HIS A 157 24.15 -3.35 -16.57
C HIS A 157 23.94 -4.39 -15.46
N VAL A 158 24.76 -4.29 -14.42
CA VAL A 158 24.68 -5.18 -13.24
C VAL A 158 24.01 -4.43 -12.09
N PRO A 159 22.92 -4.96 -11.51
CA PRO A 159 22.27 -4.36 -10.35
C PRO A 159 23.13 -4.44 -9.08
N VAL A 160 22.77 -3.65 -8.06
CA VAL A 160 23.43 -3.72 -6.76
C VAL A 160 22.92 -4.93 -5.98
N THR A 161 23.83 -5.73 -5.44
CA THR A 161 23.51 -6.91 -4.64
C THR A 161 22.67 -6.56 -3.41
N GLY A 162 21.63 -7.35 -3.17
CA GLY A 162 20.71 -7.19 -2.04
C GLY A 162 19.58 -6.18 -2.27
N LYS A 163 19.61 -5.41 -3.37
CA LYS A 163 18.53 -4.48 -3.71
C LYS A 163 17.41 -5.15 -4.51
N THR A 164 16.19 -4.67 -4.31
CA THR A 164 14.99 -5.06 -5.06
C THR A 164 14.68 -4.01 -6.11
N TYR A 165 14.35 -4.48 -7.31
CA TYR A 165 14.11 -3.66 -8.50
C TYR A 165 12.75 -4.01 -9.10
N GLU A 166 12.19 -3.08 -9.87
CA GLU A 166 11.24 -3.45 -10.91
C GLU A 166 12.02 -4.15 -12.02
N VAL A 167 11.54 -5.29 -12.51
CA VAL A 167 12.14 -6.05 -13.59
C VAL A 167 11.12 -6.27 -14.69
N PHE A 168 11.53 -5.97 -15.92
CA PHE A 168 10.77 -6.28 -17.12
C PHE A 168 11.17 -7.66 -17.60
N ILE A 169 10.22 -8.59 -17.66
CA ILE A 169 10.46 -9.98 -18.02
C ILE A 169 9.97 -10.29 -19.44
N SER A 170 10.53 -11.34 -20.04
CA SER A 170 10.28 -11.73 -21.43
C SER A 170 8.82 -12.05 -21.78
N THR A 171 7.95 -12.23 -20.78
CA THR A 171 6.50 -12.39 -20.98
C THR A 171 5.77 -11.07 -21.22
N GLY A 172 6.49 -9.93 -21.18
CA GLY A 172 5.92 -8.59 -21.39
C GLY A 172 5.44 -7.93 -20.09
N GLU A 173 5.69 -8.55 -18.94
CA GLU A 173 5.19 -8.05 -17.66
C GLU A 173 6.29 -7.39 -16.83
N VAL A 174 5.86 -6.49 -15.94
CA VAL A 174 6.73 -5.91 -14.89
C VAL A 174 6.47 -6.62 -13.57
N ARG A 175 7.56 -6.96 -12.87
CA ARG A 175 7.58 -7.66 -11.58
C ARG A 175 8.61 -7.02 -10.66
N THR A 176 8.63 -7.45 -9.40
CA THR A 176 9.72 -7.18 -8.47
C THR A 176 10.66 -8.37 -8.43
N ALA A 177 11.97 -8.09 -8.37
CA ALA A 177 12.97 -9.10 -8.10
C ALA A 177 14.15 -8.49 -7.35
N THR A 178 14.73 -9.28 -6.45
CA THR A 178 15.94 -8.92 -5.71
C THR A 178 17.14 -9.52 -6.43
N TRP A 179 18.17 -8.70 -6.67
CA TRP A 179 19.44 -9.19 -7.20
C TRP A 179 20.27 -9.78 -6.05
N ARG A 180 20.67 -11.04 -6.17
CA ARG A 180 21.45 -11.78 -5.15
C ARG A 180 22.96 -11.76 -5.40
N GLY A 181 23.41 -11.02 -6.41
CA GLY A 181 24.83 -10.87 -6.76
C GLY A 181 25.25 -11.70 -7.97
N GLU A 182 24.68 -12.90 -8.09
CA GLU A 182 24.85 -13.79 -9.25
C GLU A 182 23.56 -13.95 -10.04
N ASP A 183 22.41 -13.77 -9.38
CA ASP A 183 21.12 -14.19 -9.90
C ASP A 183 19.96 -13.37 -9.28
N TRP A 184 18.85 -13.27 -10.00
CA TRP A 184 17.56 -12.69 -9.60
C TRP A 184 16.73 -13.69 -8.81
N SER A 185 16.07 -13.22 -7.75
CA SER A 185 15.37 -14.09 -6.79
C SER A 185 14.30 -15.04 -7.36
N TYR A 186 13.72 -14.76 -8.53
CA TYR A 186 12.65 -15.57 -9.14
C TYR A 186 12.68 -15.70 -10.68
N PHE A 187 13.47 -14.89 -11.41
CA PHE A 187 13.23 -14.67 -12.85
C PHE A 187 14.47 -14.63 -13.76
N ASN A 188 15.62 -15.16 -13.35
CA ASN A 188 16.89 -14.98 -14.08
C ASN A 188 16.84 -15.09 -15.60
N ALA A 189 16.38 -16.23 -16.13
CA ALA A 189 16.34 -16.47 -17.57
C ALA A 189 15.33 -15.60 -18.33
N LYS A 190 14.52 -14.80 -17.62
CA LYS A 190 13.42 -14.01 -18.19
C LYS A 190 13.63 -12.51 -18.08
N VAL A 191 14.51 -12.02 -17.19
CA VAL A 191 14.73 -10.57 -17.04
C VAL A 191 15.41 -9.99 -18.28
N LYS A 192 14.83 -8.93 -18.83
CA LYS A 192 15.35 -8.16 -19.97
C LYS A 192 15.88 -6.79 -19.57
N ALA A 193 15.26 -6.19 -18.57
CA ALA A 193 15.67 -4.90 -18.03
C ALA A 193 15.23 -4.76 -16.57
N PHE A 194 15.85 -3.83 -15.86
CA PHE A 194 15.51 -3.51 -14.48
C PHE A 194 15.50 -2.00 -14.24
N LYS A 195 14.71 -1.54 -13.28
CA LYS A 195 14.60 -0.14 -12.86
C LYS A 195 14.56 -0.09 -11.33
N GLU A 196 15.27 0.87 -10.74
CA GLU A 196 15.25 1.06 -9.28
C GLU A 196 13.85 1.50 -8.83
N ILE A 197 13.40 0.92 -7.71
CA ILE A 197 12.11 1.28 -7.13
C ILE A 197 12.28 2.56 -6.34
N GLU A 198 11.59 3.62 -6.77
CA GLU A 198 11.45 4.83 -5.97
C GLU A 198 10.67 4.53 -4.68
N GLU A 199 11.25 4.88 -3.55
CA GLU A 199 10.61 4.78 -2.24
C GLU A 199 9.39 5.72 -2.15
N PRO A 200 8.29 5.34 -1.47
CA PRO A 200 7.21 6.27 -1.20
C PRO A 200 7.70 7.45 -0.39
N SER A 201 7.51 8.66 -0.92
CA SER A 201 7.61 9.89 -0.15
C SER A 201 6.44 9.95 0.83
N LEU A 202 6.74 10.10 2.12
CA LEU A 202 5.74 10.49 3.10
C LEU A 202 5.38 11.95 2.78
N ILE A 203 4.21 12.18 2.19
CA ILE A 203 3.61 13.51 2.04
C ILE A 203 2.75 13.77 3.27
#